data_AF-D8M5K5-F1
#
_entry.id   AF-D8M5K5-F1
#
_cell.length_a   1.000
_cell.length_b   1.000
_cell.length_c   1.000
_cell.angle_alpha   90.00
_cell.angle_beta   90.00
_cell.angle_gamma   90.00
#
_symmetry.space_group_name_H-M   'P 1'
#
loop_
_entity.id
_entity.type
_entity.pdbx_description
1 polymer ?
#
loop_
_entity_poly.entity_id
_entity_poly.type
_entity_poly.pdbx_seq_one_letter_code
_entity_poly.pdbx_strand_id
1 'polypeptide(L)'
;MTHINFRIFASTVVPAINPDIVIHTGDITDGWIEGLKSGDIVEEWEMYKSTLVEHGYFNNSFWLDIRGNHDNSNQQSGIRHSYYNYSTWGHEGPVFNKVYTRPFGRYCFIGLDATLSPSPGVMMTYFGYVSSVNRAKLLDSLRSDTQSCNHTIVFTHYPTMYLNSPALHAIYRDNAPSFVLSGHVHATLGNRANVGSVDRTELQAKINPRTIECVVRDFKRKRMFVELMNE
;
A
#
# COMPACT_ATOMS: atom_id res chain seq x y z
N MET A 1 -1.32 4.58 13.74
CA MET A 1 0.16 4.43 13.82
C MET A 1 0.59 5.33 14.95
N THR A 2 1.29 4.88 16.01
CA THR A 2 1.84 5.90 16.92
C THR A 2 2.93 6.63 16.16
N HIS A 3 2.77 7.93 15.92
CA HIS A 3 3.71 8.84 15.27
C HIS A 3 5.19 8.58 15.64
N ILE A 4 5.45 8.16 16.88
CA ILE A 4 6.77 7.75 17.39
C ILE A 4 7.39 6.60 16.57
N ASN A 5 6.64 5.55 16.25
CA ASN A 5 7.19 4.37 15.56
C ASN A 5 7.63 4.70 14.14
N PHE A 6 6.91 5.58 13.45
CA PHE A 6 7.28 6.00 12.10
C PHE A 6 8.53 6.85 12.08
N ARG A 7 8.65 7.78 13.01
CA ARG A 7 9.87 8.58 13.18
C ARG A 7 11.09 7.70 13.47
N ILE A 8 10.95 6.71 14.35
CA ILE A 8 12.04 5.75 14.63
C ILE A 8 12.37 4.94 13.37
N PHE A 9 11.36 4.42 12.67
CA PHE A 9 11.59 3.68 11.43
C PHE A 9 12.37 4.51 10.39
N ALA A 10 11.94 5.76 10.17
CA ALA A 10 12.59 6.66 9.23
C ALA A 10 14.02 7.03 9.67
N SER A 11 14.23 7.34 10.95
CA SER A 11 15.54 7.80 11.43
C SER A 11 16.55 6.68 11.67
N THR A 12 16.12 5.43 11.84
CA THR A 12 16.99 4.31 12.22
C THR A 12 17.01 3.18 11.19
N VAL A 13 15.84 2.67 10.80
CA VAL A 13 15.74 1.44 9.99
C VAL A 13 16.04 1.73 8.52
N VAL A 14 15.46 2.79 7.96
CA VAL A 14 15.70 3.17 6.56
C VAL A 14 17.18 3.42 6.28
N PRO A 15 17.93 4.22 7.06
CA PRO A 15 19.35 4.41 6.80
C PRO A 15 20.20 3.16 7.07
N ALA A 16 19.81 2.30 8.01
CA ALA A 16 20.52 1.05 8.28
C ALA A 16 20.41 0.02 7.14
N ILE A 17 19.23 -0.09 6.52
CA ILE A 17 19.00 -0.95 5.36
C ILE A 17 19.57 -0.30 4.08
N ASN A 18 19.52 1.04 4.00
CA ASN A 18 19.88 1.83 2.83
C ASN A 18 19.20 1.32 1.53
N PRO A 19 17.85 1.27 1.49
CA PRO A 19 17.13 0.70 0.37
C PRO A 19 17.21 1.59 -0.88
N ASP A 20 17.02 0.99 -2.04
CA ASP A 20 16.96 1.69 -3.33
C ASP A 20 15.64 2.46 -3.52
N ILE A 21 14.56 1.93 -2.92
CA ILE A 21 13.19 2.49 -2.88
C ILE A 21 12.46 1.97 -1.63
N VAL A 22 11.41 2.67 -1.20
CA VAL A 22 10.49 2.25 -0.14
C VAL A 22 9.05 2.25 -0.67
N ILE A 23 8.35 1.13 -0.48
CA ILE A 23 6.91 1.00 -0.78
C ILE A 23 6.12 1.06 0.52
N HIS A 24 5.20 2.02 0.63
CA HIS A 24 4.34 2.21 1.78
C HIS A 24 2.87 1.95 1.38
N THR A 25 2.37 0.77 1.72
CA THR A 25 1.04 0.29 1.29
C THR A 25 -0.12 0.85 2.11
N GLY A 26 -0.03 2.08 2.62
CA GLY A 26 -1.12 2.76 3.33
C GLY A 26 -1.26 2.44 4.83
N ASP A 27 -2.39 2.90 5.39
CA ASP A 27 -2.60 3.12 6.83
C ASP A 27 -1.49 3.99 7.44
N ILE A 28 -1.26 5.11 6.78
CA ILE A 28 -0.34 6.18 7.20
C ILE A 28 -0.87 6.80 8.50
N THR A 29 -2.16 7.13 8.53
CA THR A 29 -2.86 7.67 9.70
C THR A 29 -3.60 6.56 10.44
N ASP A 30 -3.98 6.81 11.70
CA ASP A 30 -4.94 5.96 12.41
C ASP A 30 -6.37 6.24 11.94
N GLY A 31 -6.64 7.49 11.53
CA GLY A 31 -7.96 7.94 11.10
C GLY A 31 -9.04 7.83 12.18
N TRP A 32 -8.71 7.36 13.39
CA TRP A 32 -9.60 7.19 14.51
C TRP A 32 -9.49 8.36 15.48
N ILE A 33 -10.60 9.06 15.72
CA ILE A 33 -10.65 10.25 16.56
C ILE A 33 -11.19 9.87 17.94
N GLU A 34 -12.45 9.42 18.00
CA GLU A 34 -13.11 9.02 19.25
C GLU A 34 -14.39 8.22 18.97
N GLY A 35 -14.59 7.10 19.67
CA GLY A 35 -15.80 6.28 19.53
C GLY A 35 -16.00 5.78 18.09
N LEU A 36 -17.12 6.16 17.46
CA LEU A 36 -17.41 5.89 16.03
C LEU A 36 -16.93 6.99 15.08
N LYS A 37 -16.33 8.07 15.60
CA LYS A 37 -15.79 9.16 14.78
C LYS A 37 -14.44 8.75 14.23
N SER A 38 -14.37 8.74 12.91
CA SER A 38 -13.14 8.63 12.13
C SER A 38 -13.10 9.77 11.12
N GLY A 39 -11.93 10.12 10.62
CA GLY A 39 -11.81 11.21 9.66
C GLY A 39 -10.36 11.53 9.30
N ASP A 40 -10.20 12.68 8.65
CA ASP A 40 -8.89 13.18 8.26
C ASP A 40 -8.20 13.79 9.49
N ILE A 41 -7.08 13.20 9.91
CA ILE A 41 -6.28 13.69 11.04
C ILE A 41 -5.06 14.40 10.47
N VAL A 42 -5.19 15.70 10.21
CA VAL A 42 -4.17 16.51 9.52
C VAL A 42 -2.83 16.47 10.24
N GLU A 43 -2.83 16.42 11.57
CA GLU A 43 -1.62 16.38 12.39
C GLU A 43 -0.78 15.12 12.12
N GLU A 44 -1.43 13.97 11.85
CA GLU A 44 -0.73 12.73 11.48
C GLU A 44 -0.12 12.82 10.08
N TRP A 45 -0.82 13.47 9.15
CA TRP A 45 -0.30 13.73 7.80
C TRP A 45 0.86 14.73 7.80
N GLU A 46 0.77 15.80 8.60
CA GLU A 46 1.85 16.76 8.80
C GLU A 46 3.08 16.08 9.40
N MET A 47 2.88 15.21 10.39
CA MET A 47 3.94 14.40 10.97
C MET A 47 4.58 13.47 9.94
N TYR A 48 3.77 12.79 9.14
CA TYR A 48 4.24 11.91 8.08
C TYR A 48 5.11 12.66 7.07
N LYS A 49 4.59 13.76 6.51
CA LYS A 49 5.31 14.59 5.53
C LYS A 49 6.59 15.17 6.13
N SER A 50 6.51 15.78 7.31
CA SER A 50 7.67 16.41 7.96
C SER A 50 8.78 15.41 8.23
N THR A 51 8.46 14.21 8.71
CA THR A 51 9.42 13.12 8.93
C THR A 51 10.11 12.72 7.62
N LEU A 52 9.34 12.56 6.52
CA LEU A 52 9.93 12.26 5.22
C LEU A 52 10.81 13.40 4.70
N VAL A 53 10.41 14.65 4.90
CA VAL A 53 11.20 15.83 4.49
C VAL A 53 12.50 15.92 5.28
N GLU A 54 12.44 15.76 6.60
CA GLU A 54 13.58 15.84 7.52
C GLU A 54 14.71 14.86 7.12
N HIS A 55 14.34 13.65 6.71
CA HIS A 55 15.29 12.61 6.31
C HIS A 55 15.57 12.55 4.81
N GLY A 56 15.05 13.48 4.01
CA GLY A 56 15.25 13.52 2.56
C GLY A 56 14.52 12.43 1.77
N TYR A 57 13.52 11.79 2.37
CA TYR A 57 12.72 10.70 1.79
C TYR A 57 11.46 11.18 1.07
N PHE A 58 11.05 12.45 1.21
CA PHE A 58 9.90 13.02 0.51
C PHE A 58 10.20 13.24 -0.99
N ASN A 59 10.37 12.14 -1.72
CA ASN A 59 10.75 12.10 -3.12
C ASN A 59 10.05 10.90 -3.79
N ASN A 60 9.22 11.17 -4.81
CA ASN A 60 8.46 10.15 -5.52
C ASN A 60 9.32 9.12 -6.29
N SER A 61 10.63 9.36 -6.42
CA SER A 61 11.57 8.39 -6.99
C SER A 61 12.16 7.43 -5.95
N PHE A 62 11.96 7.71 -4.66
CA PHE A 62 12.44 6.90 -3.55
C PHE A 62 11.29 6.31 -2.74
N TRP A 63 10.31 7.13 -2.35
CA TRP A 63 9.18 6.73 -1.52
C TRP A 63 7.92 6.62 -2.37
N LEU A 64 7.26 5.47 -2.31
CA LEU A 64 6.10 5.09 -3.11
C LEU A 64 4.95 4.79 -2.16
N ASP A 65 4.08 5.77 -1.91
CA ASP A 65 2.95 5.64 -1.01
C ASP A 65 1.60 5.53 -1.71
N ILE A 66 0.68 4.85 -1.06
CA ILE A 66 -0.76 4.80 -1.37
C ILE A 66 -1.55 4.90 -0.08
N ARG A 67 -2.86 5.14 -0.18
CA ARG A 67 -3.76 5.14 0.97
C ARG A 67 -4.19 3.73 1.35
N GLY A 68 -4.41 3.55 2.65
CA GLY A 68 -5.10 2.43 3.27
C GLY A 68 -6.48 2.79 3.80
N ASN A 69 -7.15 1.85 4.45
CA ASN A 69 -8.52 2.05 4.90
C ASN A 69 -8.61 3.10 6.03
N HIS A 70 -7.60 3.16 6.90
CA HIS A 70 -7.53 4.15 7.97
C HIS A 70 -7.32 5.58 7.44
N ASP A 71 -6.59 5.71 6.33
CA ASP A 71 -6.27 7.01 5.72
C ASP A 71 -7.48 7.79 5.19
N ASN A 72 -8.60 7.10 4.96
CA ASN A 72 -9.74 7.63 4.22
C ASN A 72 -11.09 7.30 4.90
N SER A 73 -11.11 6.74 6.11
CA SER A 73 -12.36 6.34 6.80
C SER A 73 -13.30 7.52 7.10
N ASN A 74 -14.58 7.43 6.72
CA ASN A 74 -15.56 8.55 6.75
C ASN A 74 -15.16 9.80 5.94
N GLN A 75 -14.33 9.65 4.89
CA GLN A 75 -13.88 10.77 4.08
C GLN A 75 -14.31 10.64 2.60
N GLN A 76 -14.28 11.76 1.89
CA GLN A 76 -14.32 11.79 0.43
C GLN A 76 -12.89 11.76 -0.12
N SER A 77 -12.61 10.83 -1.02
CA SER A 77 -11.32 10.75 -1.71
C SER A 77 -11.18 11.75 -2.86
N GLY A 78 -11.46 13.03 -2.58
CA GLY A 78 -11.32 14.12 -3.55
C GLY A 78 -9.99 14.85 -3.40
N ILE A 79 -9.68 15.76 -4.32
CA ILE A 79 -8.45 16.57 -4.34
C ILE A 79 -8.15 17.34 -3.04
N ARG A 80 -9.16 17.52 -2.18
CA ARG A 80 -9.05 18.18 -0.87
C ARG A 80 -8.58 17.26 0.26
N HIS A 81 -8.53 15.96 0.02
CA HIS A 81 -8.11 14.96 1.02
C HIS A 81 -6.61 15.13 1.32
N SER A 82 -6.21 15.04 2.59
CA SER A 82 -4.84 15.32 3.04
C SER A 82 -3.77 14.52 2.28
N TYR A 83 -4.03 13.25 1.95
CA TYR A 83 -3.17 12.46 1.06
C TYR A 83 -2.63 13.24 -0.17
N TYR A 84 -3.44 14.07 -0.85
CA TYR A 84 -2.96 14.84 -2.00
C TYR A 84 -1.86 15.85 -1.64
N ASN A 85 -1.87 16.41 -0.42
CA ASN A 85 -0.93 17.45 0.01
C ASN A 85 0.27 16.90 0.79
N TYR A 86 0.12 15.73 1.42
CA TYR A 86 1.06 15.21 2.40
C TYR A 86 1.76 13.91 2.00
N SER A 87 1.35 13.28 0.90
CA SER A 87 1.98 12.08 0.37
C SER A 87 2.91 12.39 -0.81
N THR A 88 3.74 11.43 -1.19
CA THR A 88 4.68 11.58 -2.31
C THR A 88 4.04 11.30 -3.66
N TRP A 89 2.97 10.51 -3.70
CA TRP A 89 2.28 10.10 -4.93
C TRP A 89 0.83 10.58 -5.05
N GLY A 90 0.35 11.39 -4.10
CA GLY A 90 -1.04 11.84 -4.06
C GLY A 90 -1.55 12.48 -5.34
N HIS A 91 -0.73 13.30 -5.99
CA HIS A 91 -1.11 14.01 -7.21
C HIS A 91 -1.21 13.14 -8.47
N GLU A 92 -0.65 11.94 -8.46
CA GLU A 92 -0.67 11.00 -9.60
C GLU A 92 -2.01 10.25 -9.69
N GLY A 93 -2.82 10.32 -8.63
CA GLY A 93 -4.12 9.70 -8.54
C GLY A 93 -4.08 8.24 -8.11
N PRO A 94 -5.19 7.50 -8.27
CA PRO A 94 -5.37 6.20 -7.62
C PRO A 94 -4.63 5.04 -8.31
N VAL A 95 -4.11 5.26 -9.52
CA VAL A 95 -3.30 4.28 -10.25
C VAL A 95 -2.15 5.02 -10.90
N PHE A 96 -0.92 4.64 -10.56
CA PHE A 96 0.30 5.23 -11.09
C PHE A 96 1.36 4.16 -11.33
N ASN A 97 2.35 4.46 -12.16
CA ASN A 97 3.42 3.53 -12.50
C ASN A 97 4.78 4.22 -12.43
N LYS A 98 5.75 3.58 -11.76
CA LYS A 98 7.14 4.03 -11.66
C LYS A 98 8.07 2.99 -12.27
N VAL A 99 8.85 3.42 -13.25
CA VAL A 99 9.92 2.60 -13.82
C VAL A 99 11.22 2.87 -13.08
N TYR A 100 11.90 1.79 -12.70
CA TYR A 100 13.21 1.79 -12.06
C TYR A 100 14.22 1.04 -12.92
N THR A 101 15.23 1.74 -13.41
CA THR A 101 16.26 1.17 -14.29
C THR A 101 17.57 0.98 -13.52
N ARG A 102 18.14 -0.21 -13.66
CA ARG A 102 19.46 -0.59 -13.16
C ARG A 102 20.24 -1.29 -14.27
N PRO A 103 21.59 -1.39 -14.16
CA PRO A 103 22.39 -2.12 -15.15
C PRO A 103 21.95 -3.57 -15.34
N PHE A 104 21.34 -4.18 -14.32
CA PHE A 104 20.86 -5.56 -14.34
C PHE A 104 19.38 -5.72 -14.74
N GLY A 105 18.65 -4.63 -15.00
CA GLY A 105 17.26 -4.73 -15.46
C GLY A 105 16.39 -3.50 -15.23
N ARG A 106 15.19 -3.55 -15.79
CA ARG A 106 14.10 -2.58 -15.60
C ARG A 106 12.99 -3.20 -14.77
N TYR A 107 12.57 -2.49 -13.73
CA TYR A 107 11.52 -2.92 -12.80
C TYR A 107 10.42 -1.87 -12.80
N CYS A 108 9.17 -2.30 -12.94
CA CYS A 108 8.02 -1.42 -12.94
C CYS A 108 7.22 -1.60 -11.65
N PHE A 109 6.79 -0.49 -11.05
CA PHE A 109 6.06 -0.44 -9.78
C PHE A 109 4.74 0.27 -9.98
N ILE A 110 3.63 -0.47 -9.92
CA ILE A 110 2.29 0.06 -10.08
C ILE A 110 1.65 0.23 -8.70
N GLY A 111 1.40 1.48 -8.30
CA GLY A 111 0.60 1.80 -7.11
C GLY A 111 -0.89 1.71 -7.44
N LEU A 112 -1.64 0.98 -6.62
CA LEU A 112 -3.07 0.78 -6.77
C LEU A 112 -3.82 1.12 -5.48
N ASP A 113 -4.35 2.33 -5.44
CA ASP A 113 -5.22 2.82 -4.38
C ASP A 113 -6.65 2.31 -4.61
N ALA A 114 -7.09 1.43 -3.70
CA ALA A 114 -8.41 0.79 -3.74
C ALA A 114 -9.33 1.28 -2.60
N THR A 115 -9.03 2.44 -2.01
CA THR A 115 -9.89 3.06 -1.00
C THR A 115 -11.23 3.50 -1.60
N LEU A 116 -12.31 3.34 -0.82
CA LEU A 116 -13.67 3.69 -1.24
C LEU A 116 -13.89 5.21 -1.22
N SER A 117 -14.69 5.72 -2.14
CA SER A 117 -15.08 7.13 -2.15
C SER A 117 -16.56 7.28 -2.53
N PRO A 118 -17.43 7.83 -1.65
CA PRO A 118 -17.15 8.14 -0.24
C PRO A 118 -16.82 6.87 0.55
N SER A 119 -15.91 6.99 1.52
CA SER A 119 -15.54 5.87 2.38
C SER A 119 -16.56 5.69 3.49
N PRO A 120 -17.04 4.47 3.74
CA PRO A 120 -17.95 4.23 4.86
C PRO A 120 -17.19 4.34 6.20
N GLY A 121 -17.94 4.25 7.31
CA GLY A 121 -17.32 4.20 8.64
C GLY A 121 -16.47 2.95 8.85
N VAL A 122 -15.59 3.01 9.85
CA VAL A 122 -14.52 2.04 10.22
C VAL A 122 -14.88 0.55 10.07
N MET A 123 -16.12 0.13 10.29
CA MET A 123 -16.52 -1.28 10.18
C MET A 123 -16.68 -1.80 8.74
N MET A 124 -16.92 -0.92 7.76
CA MET A 124 -17.16 -1.31 6.36
C MET A 124 -15.97 -1.04 5.44
N THR A 125 -14.88 -0.46 5.96
CA THR A 125 -13.67 -0.13 5.19
C THR A 125 -12.69 -1.31 5.06
N TYR A 126 -13.06 -2.51 5.53
CA TYR A 126 -12.28 -3.74 5.45
C TYR A 126 -12.14 -4.29 4.02
N PHE A 127 -13.06 -3.92 3.12
CA PHE A 127 -12.99 -4.28 1.70
C PHE A 127 -12.65 -3.06 0.86
N GLY A 128 -11.72 -3.23 -0.08
CA GLY A 128 -11.38 -2.21 -1.07
C GLY A 128 -12.14 -2.43 -2.38
N TYR A 129 -12.17 -1.41 -3.22
CA TYR A 129 -12.79 -1.50 -4.54
C TYR A 129 -12.01 -0.74 -5.59
N VAL A 130 -11.69 -1.41 -6.69
CA VAL A 130 -11.06 -0.79 -7.85
C VAL A 130 -12.13 -0.51 -8.91
N SER A 131 -12.38 0.76 -9.19
CA SER A 131 -13.35 1.19 -10.20
C SER A 131 -13.01 0.65 -11.59
N SER A 132 -14.00 0.61 -12.50
CA SER A 132 -13.77 0.21 -13.90
C SER A 132 -12.69 1.06 -14.57
N VAL A 133 -12.68 2.37 -14.32
CA VAL A 133 -11.67 3.31 -14.83
C VAL A 133 -10.27 2.96 -14.30
N ASN A 134 -10.14 2.71 -12.99
CA ASN A 134 -8.85 2.36 -12.40
C ASN A 134 -8.36 0.97 -12.84
N ARG A 135 -9.27 0.01 -13.04
CA ARG A 135 -8.94 -1.30 -13.62
C ARG A 135 -8.43 -1.18 -15.05
N ALA A 136 -9.00 -0.30 -15.87
CA ALA A 136 -8.51 -0.03 -17.22
C ALA A 136 -7.09 0.57 -17.18
N LYS A 137 -6.83 1.55 -16.31
CA LYS A 137 -5.48 2.13 -16.12
C LYS A 137 -4.45 1.09 -15.65
N LEU A 138 -4.85 0.21 -14.74
CA LEU A 138 -4.01 -0.90 -14.27
C LEU A 138 -3.68 -1.85 -15.42
N LEU A 139 -4.68 -2.23 -16.22
CA LEU A 139 -4.50 -3.09 -17.38
C LEU A 139 -3.57 -2.47 -18.42
N ASP A 140 -3.75 -1.19 -18.73
CA ASP A 140 -2.89 -0.47 -19.67
C ASP A 140 -1.43 -0.42 -19.18
N SER A 141 -1.23 -0.20 -17.88
CA SER A 141 0.11 -0.22 -17.25
C SER A 141 0.75 -1.60 -17.35
N LEU A 142 0.03 -2.67 -16.98
CA LEU A 142 0.53 -4.05 -17.06
C LEU A 142 0.90 -4.45 -18.51
N ARG A 143 0.09 -4.05 -19.48
CA ARG A 143 0.36 -4.31 -20.91
C ARG A 143 1.60 -3.57 -21.41
N SER A 144 1.77 -2.32 -21.00
CA SER A 144 2.95 -1.52 -21.32
C SER A 144 4.22 -2.10 -20.70
N ASP A 145 4.12 -2.55 -19.45
CA ASP A 145 5.25 -3.08 -18.71
C ASP A 145 5.71 -4.44 -19.26
N THR A 146 4.79 -5.28 -19.76
CA THR A 146 5.12 -6.59 -20.35
C THR A 146 6.16 -6.48 -21.48
N GLN A 147 6.18 -5.35 -22.19
CA GLN A 147 7.11 -5.12 -23.29
C GLN A 147 8.42 -4.45 -22.86
N SER A 148 8.48 -3.92 -21.64
CA SER A 148 9.46 -2.90 -21.29
C SER A 148 10.13 -3.08 -19.93
N CYS A 149 9.60 -3.96 -19.07
CA CYS A 149 10.14 -4.26 -17.75
C CYS A 149 10.41 -5.77 -17.60
N ASN A 150 11.52 -6.11 -16.94
CA ASN A 150 11.84 -7.48 -16.56
C ASN A 150 10.84 -8.02 -15.53
N HIS A 151 10.43 -7.17 -14.59
CA HIS A 151 9.42 -7.48 -13.58
C HIS A 151 8.49 -6.31 -13.36
N THR A 152 7.21 -6.62 -13.18
CA THR A 152 6.20 -5.67 -12.70
C THR A 152 5.74 -6.06 -11.31
N ILE A 153 5.73 -5.09 -10.42
CA ILE A 153 5.29 -5.21 -9.04
C ILE A 153 4.06 -4.32 -8.91
N VAL A 154 2.92 -4.92 -8.57
CA VAL A 154 1.73 -4.15 -8.18
C VAL A 154 1.71 -4.07 -6.67
N PHE A 155 1.48 -2.89 -6.11
CA PHE A 155 1.29 -2.74 -4.68
C PHE A 155 -0.03 -2.01 -4.39
N THR A 156 -0.75 -2.53 -3.40
CA THR A 156 -2.07 -2.03 -2.98
C THR A 156 -2.20 -2.19 -1.48
N HIS A 157 -3.15 -1.50 -0.84
CA HIS A 157 -3.34 -1.68 0.59
C HIS A 157 -3.98 -3.04 0.91
N TYR A 158 -5.02 -3.41 0.17
CA TYR A 158 -5.84 -4.57 0.44
C TYR A 158 -5.34 -5.80 -0.31
N PRO A 159 -5.16 -6.96 0.36
CA PRO A 159 -4.96 -8.23 -0.33
C PRO A 159 -6.07 -8.48 -1.36
N THR A 160 -5.75 -9.15 -2.47
CA THR A 160 -6.65 -9.30 -3.62
C THR A 160 -7.98 -9.97 -3.26
N MET A 161 -7.97 -10.86 -2.26
CA MET A 161 -9.16 -11.50 -1.71
C MET A 161 -10.16 -10.52 -1.06
N TYR A 162 -9.70 -9.34 -0.62
CA TYR A 162 -10.52 -8.27 -0.03
C TYR A 162 -10.84 -7.15 -1.03
N LEU A 163 -10.44 -7.32 -2.29
CA LEU A 163 -10.84 -6.46 -3.39
C LEU A 163 -12.00 -7.08 -4.17
N ASN A 164 -12.41 -6.43 -5.26
CA ASN A 164 -13.38 -6.96 -6.22
C ASN A 164 -12.81 -8.15 -7.03
N SER A 165 -12.52 -9.23 -6.31
CA SER A 165 -11.61 -10.33 -6.66
C SER A 165 -11.86 -10.98 -8.02
N PRO A 166 -13.09 -11.25 -8.52
CA PRO A 166 -13.22 -11.84 -9.86
C PRO A 166 -12.65 -10.93 -10.96
N ALA A 167 -12.86 -9.62 -10.85
CA ALA A 167 -12.44 -8.66 -11.88
C ALA A 167 -10.92 -8.43 -11.87
N LEU A 168 -10.30 -8.28 -10.70
CA LEU A 168 -8.85 -8.12 -10.61
C LEU A 168 -8.11 -9.41 -10.93
N HIS A 169 -8.63 -10.56 -10.47
CA HIS A 169 -8.01 -11.85 -10.79
C HIS A 169 -8.03 -12.13 -12.29
N ALA A 170 -9.07 -11.72 -13.03
CA ALA A 170 -9.07 -11.81 -14.49
C ALA A 170 -7.93 -10.97 -15.12
N ILE A 171 -7.75 -9.74 -14.66
CA ILE A 171 -6.65 -8.87 -15.14
C ILE A 171 -5.29 -9.51 -14.87
N TYR A 172 -5.04 -9.99 -13.64
CA TYR A 172 -3.77 -10.61 -13.27
C TYR A 172 -3.56 -11.98 -13.92
N ARG A 173 -4.63 -12.72 -14.24
CA ARG A 173 -4.53 -13.98 -15.00
C ARG A 173 -3.96 -13.72 -16.39
N ASP A 174 -4.49 -12.70 -17.07
CA ASP A 174 -4.19 -12.41 -18.48
C ASP A 174 -2.96 -11.50 -18.66
N ASN A 175 -2.64 -10.68 -17.66
CA ASN A 175 -1.55 -9.70 -17.67
C ASN A 175 -0.80 -9.77 -16.33
N ALA A 176 -0.07 -10.87 -16.15
CA ALA A 176 0.48 -11.27 -14.87
C ALA A 176 1.59 -10.33 -14.37
N PRO A 177 1.41 -9.61 -13.25
CA PRO A 177 2.53 -9.03 -12.55
C PRO A 177 3.39 -10.14 -11.93
N SER A 178 4.67 -9.88 -11.72
CA SER A 178 5.54 -10.82 -11.01
C SER A 178 5.17 -10.89 -9.52
N PHE A 179 4.87 -9.73 -8.93
CA PHE A 179 4.52 -9.62 -7.52
C PHE A 179 3.29 -8.75 -7.30
N VAL A 180 2.46 -9.14 -6.34
CA VAL A 180 1.40 -8.30 -5.75
C VAL A 180 1.72 -8.12 -4.27
N LEU A 181 2.00 -6.89 -3.85
CA LEU A 181 2.34 -6.56 -2.47
C LEU A 181 1.16 -5.87 -1.79
N SER A 182 0.76 -6.35 -0.61
CA SER A 182 -0.33 -5.72 0.15
C SER A 182 -0.12 -5.73 1.66
N GLY A 183 -0.96 -5.03 2.39
CA GLY A 183 -0.95 -4.94 3.85
C GLY A 183 -2.32 -5.25 4.45
N HIS A 184 -2.93 -4.26 5.10
CA HIS A 184 -4.29 -4.25 5.66
C HIS A 184 -4.60 -5.20 6.83
N VAL A 185 -4.21 -6.49 6.77
CA VAL A 185 -4.69 -7.47 7.75
C VAL A 185 -3.91 -7.50 9.07
N HIS A 186 -2.75 -6.84 9.14
CA HIS A 186 -1.84 -6.86 10.30
C HIS A 186 -1.43 -8.28 10.72
N ALA A 187 -0.30 -8.46 11.42
CA ALA A 187 0.20 -9.81 11.77
C ALA A 187 -0.77 -10.62 12.68
N THR A 188 -1.74 -9.95 13.33
CA THR A 188 -2.63 -10.55 14.33
C THR A 188 -3.93 -11.12 13.72
N LEU A 189 -4.45 -10.53 12.64
CA LEU A 189 -5.53 -11.15 11.84
C LEU A 189 -4.97 -11.94 10.66
N GLY A 190 -3.77 -11.66 10.12
CA GLY A 190 -3.18 -12.50 9.06
C GLY A 190 -3.02 -13.99 9.44
N ASN A 191 -2.76 -14.27 10.72
CA ASN A 191 -2.71 -15.64 11.27
C ASN A 191 -4.09 -16.25 11.62
N ARG A 192 -5.15 -15.42 11.74
CA ARG A 192 -6.52 -15.87 12.11
C ARG A 192 -7.52 -15.84 10.95
N ALA A 193 -7.31 -14.95 9.98
CA ALA A 193 -8.08 -14.76 8.76
C ALA A 193 -7.53 -15.59 7.60
N ASN A 194 -6.69 -16.59 7.90
CA ASN A 194 -6.11 -17.48 6.91
C ASN A 194 -5.29 -16.78 5.81
N VAL A 195 -4.73 -15.59 6.01
CA VAL A 195 -3.87 -15.00 4.96
C VAL A 195 -2.54 -15.76 4.83
N GLY A 196 -2.14 -16.51 5.87
CA GLY A 196 -1.07 -17.51 5.81
C GLY A 196 -1.52 -18.97 5.58
N SER A 197 -2.82 -19.25 5.60
CA SER A 197 -3.39 -20.62 5.66
C SER A 197 -4.67 -20.84 4.84
N VAL A 198 -5.12 -19.86 4.05
CA VAL A 198 -5.89 -20.11 2.83
C VAL A 198 -4.91 -20.92 2.03
N ASP A 199 -5.26 -22.17 1.77
CA ASP A 199 -4.48 -23.09 0.97
C ASP A 199 -3.88 -22.29 -0.18
N ARG A 200 -2.55 -22.04 -0.15
CA ARG A 200 -1.90 -21.14 -1.11
C ARG A 200 -2.32 -21.53 -2.52
N THR A 201 -2.51 -22.84 -2.71
CA THR A 201 -3.09 -23.52 -3.86
C THR A 201 -4.43 -22.94 -4.37
N GLU A 202 -5.40 -22.56 -3.53
CA GLU A 202 -6.70 -22.02 -3.98
C GLU A 202 -6.64 -20.54 -4.41
N LEU A 203 -5.83 -19.70 -3.76
CA LEU A 203 -5.65 -18.31 -4.19
C LEU A 203 -4.71 -18.24 -5.40
N GLN A 204 -3.62 -19.02 -5.41
CA GLN A 204 -2.72 -19.16 -6.57
C GLN A 204 -3.44 -19.76 -7.78
N ALA A 205 -4.45 -20.62 -7.58
CA ALA A 205 -5.28 -21.14 -8.67
C ALA A 205 -6.19 -20.07 -9.31
N LYS A 206 -6.46 -18.95 -8.63
CA LYS A 206 -7.36 -17.90 -9.12
C LYS A 206 -6.63 -16.79 -9.89
N ILE A 207 -5.33 -16.60 -9.61
CA ILE A 207 -4.43 -15.67 -10.32
C ILE A 207 -3.46 -16.43 -11.24
N ASN A 208 -2.62 -15.73 -11.99
CA ASN A 208 -1.61 -16.38 -12.84
C ASN A 208 -0.56 -17.10 -11.97
N PRO A 209 -0.14 -18.34 -12.29
CA PRO A 209 0.88 -19.05 -11.52
C PRO A 209 2.26 -18.38 -11.51
N ARG A 210 2.51 -17.42 -12.42
CA ARG A 210 3.72 -16.59 -12.42
C ARG A 210 3.66 -15.39 -11.48
N THR A 211 2.51 -15.15 -10.86
CA THR A 211 2.31 -14.07 -9.89
C THR A 211 2.45 -14.59 -8.47
N ILE A 212 3.26 -13.91 -7.68
CA ILE A 212 3.40 -14.14 -6.25
C ILE A 212 2.68 -13.02 -5.50
N GLU A 213 1.66 -13.35 -4.73
CA GLU A 213 1.02 -12.39 -3.82
C GLU A 213 1.61 -12.50 -2.42
N CYS A 214 2.07 -11.36 -1.89
CA CYS A 214 2.67 -11.24 -0.57
C CYS A 214 1.89 -10.22 0.25
N VAL A 215 1.41 -10.66 1.42
CA VAL A 215 0.83 -9.76 2.42
C VAL A 215 1.87 -9.44 3.47
N VAL A 216 2.35 -8.20 3.45
CA VAL A 216 3.43 -7.70 4.30
C VAL A 216 2.91 -7.58 5.73
N ARG A 217 3.72 -8.03 6.68
CA ARG A 217 3.39 -7.95 8.11
C ARG A 217 3.53 -6.52 8.60
N ASP A 218 2.63 -6.15 9.49
CA ASP A 218 2.60 -4.82 10.08
C ASP A 218 3.79 -4.58 11.03
N PHE A 219 4.34 -3.37 10.95
CA PHE A 219 5.40 -2.86 11.82
C PHE A 219 4.87 -2.14 13.06
N LYS A 220 3.56 -1.87 13.17
CA LYS A 220 2.95 -1.19 14.32
C LYS A 220 2.81 -2.07 15.57
N ARG A 221 3.28 -3.33 15.55
CA ARG A 221 3.39 -4.15 16.76
C ARG A 221 4.36 -3.48 17.75
N LYS A 222 3.83 -3.05 18.90
CA LYS A 222 4.59 -2.52 20.06
C LYS A 222 5.83 -3.33 20.43
N ARG A 223 5.91 -4.63 20.11
CA ARG A 223 7.05 -5.49 20.48
C ARG A 223 8.35 -5.25 19.71
N MET A 224 8.32 -4.77 18.46
CA MET A 224 9.58 -4.65 17.68
C MET A 224 10.55 -3.60 18.24
N PHE A 225 10.04 -2.56 18.90
CA PHE A 225 10.88 -1.48 19.45
C PHE A 225 11.15 -1.62 20.96
N VAL A 226 10.49 -2.55 21.65
CA VAL A 226 10.77 -2.81 23.08
C VAL A 226 12.08 -3.57 23.26
N GLU A 227 12.49 -4.37 22.27
CA GLU A 227 13.76 -5.09 22.30
C GLU A 227 14.96 -4.18 21.96
N LEU A 228 14.74 -3.12 21.18
CA LEU A 228 15.79 -2.15 20.79
C LEU A 228 16.06 -1.04 21.82
N MET A 229 15.23 -0.91 22.87
CA MET A 229 15.41 0.09 23.94
C MET A 229 15.89 -0.51 25.27
N ASN A 230 16.30 -1.78 25.27
CA ASN A 230 16.81 -2.50 26.45
C ASN A 230 18.28 -2.97 26.30
N GLU A 231 19.01 -2.43 25.31
CA GLU A 231 20.47 -2.48 25.21
C GLU A 231 21.07 -1.08 25.41
#